data_AF-A0A1L8R3Z3-F1
#
_entry.id   AF-A0A1L8R3Z3-F1
#
_cell.length_a   1.000
_cell.length_b   1.000
_cell.length_c   1.000
_cell.angle_alpha   90.00
_cell.angle_beta   90.00
_cell.angle_gamma   90.00
#
_symmetry.space_group_name_H-M   'P 1'
#
loop_
_entity.id
_entity.type
_entity.pdbx_description
1 polymer ?
#
loop_
_entity_poly.entity_id
_entity_poly.type
_entity_poly.pdbx_seq_one_letter_code
_entity_poly.pdbx_strand_id
1 'polypeptide(L)'
;MRQKYQQHTKEQTLTWSHFLLLAIFGLLIKSSYTGQFLLIVTFIGITAIIRGPLLILYSAVYLFLTSLFPPLGIILSAVLFVISLLELKRNWQLNLVALSFYSLPILSSLLLTFSNLDPFWVKNGGLLLGIIGLHFVLQKFYRQGFTSLSLLWFLIATPYELLLFIIPKKNNRLRQNPSKNIKKIK
;
A
#
# COMPACT_ATOMS: atom_id res chain seq x y z
N MET A 1 -21.63 -18.83 12.69
CA MET A 1 -20.43 -18.09 12.20
C MET A 1 -20.43 -17.82 10.69
N ARG A 2 -20.69 -18.79 9.79
CA ARG A 2 -20.65 -18.56 8.33
C ARG A 2 -21.61 -17.47 7.80
N GLN A 3 -22.79 -17.31 8.40
CA GLN A 3 -23.77 -16.29 8.00
C GLN A 3 -23.30 -14.84 8.26
N LYS A 4 -22.57 -14.58 9.36
CA LYS A 4 -22.05 -13.23 9.68
C LYS A 4 -20.98 -12.77 8.68
N TYR A 5 -20.11 -13.69 8.24
CA TYR A 5 -19.13 -13.41 7.18
C TYR A 5 -19.78 -13.17 5.81
N GLN A 6 -20.87 -13.88 5.52
CA GLN A 6 -21.63 -13.72 4.27
C GLN A 6 -22.34 -12.37 4.22
N GLN A 7 -22.95 -11.91 5.34
CA GLN A 7 -23.56 -10.59 5.45
C GLN A 7 -22.52 -9.46 5.31
N HIS A 8 -21.42 -9.55 6.05
CA HIS A 8 -20.31 -8.59 5.94
C HIS A 8 -19.77 -8.48 4.52
N THR A 9 -19.60 -9.62 3.82
CA THR A 9 -19.12 -9.62 2.44
C THR A 9 -20.10 -8.90 1.51
N LYS A 10 -21.41 -9.16 1.64
CA LYS A 10 -22.44 -8.53 0.81
C LYS A 10 -22.48 -7.01 1.00
N GLU A 11 -22.39 -6.54 2.24
CA GLU A 11 -22.33 -5.11 2.56
C GLU A 11 -21.09 -4.44 1.95
N GLN A 12 -19.92 -5.07 2.07
CA GLN A 12 -18.67 -4.54 1.51
C GLN A 12 -18.65 -4.52 -0.02
N THR A 13 -19.29 -5.48 -0.70
CA THR A 13 -19.43 -5.47 -2.17
C THR A 13 -20.39 -4.39 -2.68
N LEU A 14 -21.32 -3.93 -1.85
CA LEU A 14 -22.27 -2.85 -2.19
C LEU A 14 -21.76 -1.46 -1.80
N THR A 15 -20.57 -1.38 -1.18
CA THR A 15 -20.01 -0.11 -0.74
C THR A 15 -19.45 0.67 -1.94
N TRP A 16 -19.63 2.00 -1.93
CA TRP A 16 -19.09 2.89 -2.96
C TRP A 16 -17.58 2.69 -3.21
N SER A 17 -16.80 2.45 -2.15
CA SER A 17 -15.36 2.16 -2.24
C SER A 17 -15.02 0.92 -3.07
N HIS A 18 -15.88 -0.11 -3.08
CA HIS A 18 -15.67 -1.30 -3.92
C HIS A 18 -15.82 -0.96 -5.40
N PHE A 19 -16.87 -0.21 -5.75
CA PHE A 19 -17.07 0.27 -7.11
C PHE A 19 -15.96 1.22 -7.54
N LEU A 20 -15.51 2.10 -6.63
CA LEU A 20 -14.37 2.97 -6.90
C LEU A 20 -13.10 2.17 -7.17
N LEU A 21 -12.84 1.08 -6.43
CA LEU A 21 -11.70 0.21 -6.68
C LEU A 21 -11.76 -0.45 -8.06
N LEU A 22 -12.93 -0.96 -8.45
CA LEU A 22 -13.16 -1.54 -9.77
C LEU A 22 -13.02 -0.49 -10.88
N ALA A 23 -13.50 0.73 -10.65
CA ALA A 23 -13.38 1.84 -11.59
C ALA A 23 -11.92 2.26 -11.80
N ILE A 24 -11.15 2.42 -10.72
CA ILE A 24 -9.71 2.73 -10.78
C ILE A 24 -8.98 1.62 -11.55
N PHE A 25 -9.28 0.36 -11.25
CA PHE A 25 -8.68 -0.78 -11.94
C PHE A 25 -9.03 -0.84 -13.42
N GLY A 26 -10.32 -0.67 -13.77
CA GLY A 26 -10.76 -0.63 -15.16
C GLY A 26 -10.12 0.52 -15.92
N LEU A 27 -9.92 1.66 -15.25
CA LEU A 27 -9.21 2.81 -15.81
C LEU A 27 -7.73 2.50 -16.04
N LEU A 28 -7.06 1.78 -15.12
CA LEU A 28 -5.69 1.29 -15.29
C LEU A 28 -5.55 0.37 -16.52
N ILE A 29 -6.47 -0.59 -16.71
CA ILE A 29 -6.42 -1.50 -17.87
C ILE A 29 -6.66 -0.73 -19.18
N LYS A 30 -7.63 0.19 -19.20
CA LYS A 30 -7.97 0.94 -20.42
C LYS A 30 -6.92 1.98 -20.78
N SER A 31 -6.21 2.51 -19.78
CA SER A 31 -5.21 3.54 -19.95
C SER A 31 -3.99 3.04 -20.73
N SER A 32 -3.37 3.93 -21.50
CA SER A 32 -2.06 3.70 -22.11
C SER A 32 -0.97 3.62 -21.03
N TYR A 33 0.22 3.12 -21.40
CA TYR A 33 1.40 3.04 -20.53
C TYR A 33 1.70 4.37 -19.79
N THR A 34 1.68 5.49 -20.52
CA THR A 34 1.91 6.81 -19.93
C THR A 34 0.83 7.18 -18.91
N GLY A 35 -0.44 6.88 -19.20
CA GLY A 35 -1.52 7.17 -18.27
C GLY A 35 -1.52 6.27 -17.03
N GLN A 36 -1.09 5.00 -17.16
CA GLN A 36 -0.90 4.10 -16.01
C GLN A 36 0.18 4.66 -15.08
N PHE A 37 1.31 5.12 -15.64
CA PHE A 37 2.37 5.74 -14.87
C PHE A 37 1.92 7.04 -14.19
N LEU A 38 1.17 7.89 -14.89
CA LEU A 38 0.66 9.14 -14.35
C LEU A 38 -0.30 8.91 -13.15
N LEU A 39 -1.15 7.89 -13.23
CA LEU A 39 -2.01 7.49 -12.10
C LEU A 39 -1.20 7.02 -10.90
N ILE A 40 -0.17 6.21 -11.13
CA ILE A 40 0.75 5.75 -10.07
C ILE A 40 1.43 6.94 -9.40
N VAL A 41 1.96 7.90 -10.18
CA VAL A 41 2.57 9.14 -9.67
C VAL A 41 1.55 9.96 -8.88
N THR A 42 0.30 10.03 -9.34
CA THR A 42 -0.78 10.74 -8.63
C THR A 42 -1.06 10.11 -7.27
N PHE A 43 -1.15 8.78 -7.20
CA PHE A 43 -1.34 8.04 -5.95
C PHE A 43 -0.15 8.23 -4.98
N ILE A 44 1.06 8.26 -5.51
CA ILE A 44 2.27 8.60 -4.73
C ILE A 44 2.13 10.00 -4.14
N GLY A 45 1.75 11.00 -4.95
CA GLY A 45 1.58 12.38 -4.50
C GLY A 45 0.55 12.53 -3.39
N ILE A 46 -0.65 11.96 -3.57
CA ILE A 46 -1.71 11.97 -2.56
C ILE A 46 -1.22 11.33 -1.25
N THR A 47 -0.58 10.16 -1.35
CA THR A 47 -0.10 9.43 -0.18
C THR A 47 1.03 10.16 0.53
N ALA A 48 1.94 10.78 -0.21
CA ALA A 48 3.06 11.53 0.36
C ALA A 48 2.59 12.74 1.17
N ILE A 49 1.57 13.46 0.69
CA ILE A 49 0.99 14.60 1.40
C ILE A 49 0.32 14.17 2.71
N ILE A 50 -0.35 13.02 2.72
CA ILE A 50 -1.05 12.53 3.91
C ILE A 50 -0.06 11.88 4.89
N ARG A 51 0.74 10.92 4.43
CA ARG A 51 1.63 10.12 5.29
C ARG A 51 2.89 10.88 5.73
N GLY A 52 3.39 11.82 4.93
CA GLY A 52 4.59 12.59 5.26
C GLY A 52 4.46 13.34 6.59
N PRO A 53 3.48 14.27 6.73
CA PRO A 53 3.24 15.00 7.98
C PRO A 53 2.85 14.07 9.13
N LEU A 54 2.06 13.03 8.85
CA LEU A 54 1.58 12.11 9.87
C LEU A 54 2.72 11.33 10.54
N LEU A 55 3.73 10.91 9.77
CA LEU A 55 4.92 10.23 10.31
C LEU A 55 5.70 11.12 11.29
N ILE A 56 5.83 12.41 10.97
CA ILE A 56 6.49 13.38 11.86
C ILE A 56 5.71 13.51 13.16
N LEU A 57 4.38 13.67 13.07
CA LEU A 57 3.51 13.78 14.22
C LEU A 57 3.58 12.53 15.12
N TYR A 58 3.51 11.32 14.53
CA TYR A 58 3.65 10.07 15.27
C TYR A 58 4.97 9.98 16.03
N SER A 59 6.07 10.35 15.37
CA SER A 59 7.39 10.34 16.00
C SER A 59 7.51 11.35 17.15
N ALA A 60 6.93 12.54 16.99
CA ALA A 60 6.95 13.58 18.01
C ALA A 60 6.11 13.17 19.24
N VAL A 61 4.93 12.60 19.03
CA VAL A 61 4.06 12.09 20.12
C VAL A 61 4.76 10.94 20.85
N TYR A 62 5.36 9.99 20.12
CA TYR A 62 6.11 8.89 20.72
C TYR A 62 7.28 9.41 21.58
N LEU A 63 8.09 10.34 21.05
CA LEU A 63 9.20 10.95 21.78
C LEU A 63 8.73 11.74 23.00
N PHE A 64 7.63 12.47 22.89
CA PHE A 64 7.05 13.22 24.00
C PHE A 64 6.59 12.30 25.14
N LEU A 65 5.83 11.24 24.82
CA LEU A 65 5.36 10.27 25.80
C LEU A 65 6.52 9.55 26.50
N THR A 66 7.52 9.13 25.73
CA THR A 66 8.69 8.41 26.26
C THR A 66 9.59 9.33 27.10
N SER A 67 9.69 10.61 26.76
CA SER A 67 10.42 11.60 27.55
C SER A 67 9.71 11.96 28.86
N LEU A 68 8.37 11.96 28.89
CA LEU A 68 7.59 12.31 30.09
C LEU A 68 7.61 11.18 31.14
N PHE A 69 7.60 9.94 30.68
CA PHE A 69 7.67 8.76 31.55
C PHE A 69 8.61 7.70 30.97
N PRO A 70 9.87 7.63 31.40
CA PRO A 70 10.86 6.68 30.90
C PRO A 70 10.38 5.20 30.89
N PRO A 71 9.65 4.71 31.91
CA PRO A 71 9.14 3.33 31.91
C PRO A 71 8.09 3.07 30.83
N LEU A 72 7.30 4.08 30.43
CA LEU A 72 6.29 3.93 29.38
C LEU A 72 6.93 3.61 28.03
N GLY A 73 8.16 4.07 27.76
CA GLY A 73 8.83 3.78 26.49
C GLY A 73 9.04 2.29 26.24
N ILE A 74 9.34 1.51 27.27
CA ILE A 74 9.52 0.06 27.18
C ILE A 74 8.18 -0.61 26.85
N ILE A 75 7.11 -0.22 27.56
CA ILE A 75 5.75 -0.75 27.34
C ILE A 75 5.28 -0.41 25.93
N LEU A 76 5.44 0.85 25.52
CA LEU A 76 5.02 1.32 24.20
C LEU A 76 5.78 0.60 23.09
N SER A 77 7.09 0.38 23.26
CA SER A 77 7.89 -0.41 22.32
C SER A 77 7.41 -1.86 22.23
N ALA A 78 7.07 -2.50 23.36
CA ALA A 78 6.55 -3.87 23.35
C ALA A 78 5.19 -3.96 22.65
N VAL A 79 4.29 -3.00 22.90
CA VAL A 79 2.99 -2.91 22.22
C VAL A 79 3.18 -2.69 20.71
N LEU A 80 4.02 -1.74 20.32
CA LEU A 80 4.34 -1.47 18.92
C LEU A 80 4.98 -2.68 18.23
N PHE A 81 5.80 -3.44 18.94
CA PHE A 81 6.39 -4.68 18.42
C PHE A 81 5.31 -5.73 18.13
N VAL A 82 4.39 -5.96 19.05
CA VAL A 82 3.26 -6.90 18.83
C VAL A 82 2.39 -6.43 17.66
N ILE A 83 2.04 -5.14 17.61
CA ILE A 83 1.29 -4.56 16.49
C ILE A 83 2.03 -4.79 15.16
N SER A 84 3.35 -4.59 15.13
CA SER A 84 4.17 -4.80 13.93
C SER A 84 4.15 -6.26 13.45
N LEU A 85 4.11 -7.24 14.37
CA LEU A 85 3.98 -8.66 14.01
C LEU A 85 2.61 -8.98 13.41
N LEU A 86 1.53 -8.43 13.98
CA LEU A 86 0.18 -8.58 13.42
C LEU A 86 0.09 -7.93 12.03
N GLU A 87 0.70 -6.75 11.88
CA GLU A 87 0.78 -6.05 10.61
C GLU A 87 1.56 -6.83 9.57
N LEU A 88 2.69 -7.46 9.90
CA LEU A 88 3.47 -8.25 8.96
C LEU A 88 2.64 -9.37 8.33
N LYS A 89 1.88 -10.12 9.15
CA LYS A 89 0.98 -11.19 8.67
C LYS A 89 -0.09 -10.62 7.74
N ARG A 90 -0.71 -9.51 8.13
CA ARG A 90 -1.76 -8.83 7.37
C ARG A 90 -1.22 -8.25 6.06
N ASN A 91 0.00 -7.71 6.09
CA ASN A 91 0.64 -7.00 5.00
C ASN A 91 1.02 -7.93 3.85
N TRP A 92 1.47 -9.16 4.13
CA TRP A 92 1.75 -10.14 3.06
C TRP A 92 0.50 -10.42 2.21
N GLN A 93 -0.66 -10.62 2.85
CA GLN A 93 -1.90 -10.88 2.13
C GLN A 93 -2.33 -9.65 1.30
N LEU A 94 -2.22 -8.46 1.87
CA LEU A 94 -2.54 -7.21 1.17
C LEU A 94 -1.59 -6.95 -0.01
N ASN A 95 -0.31 -7.27 0.12
CA ASN A 95 0.67 -7.20 -0.97
C ASN A 95 0.30 -8.13 -2.13
N LEU A 96 -0.30 -9.29 -1.89
CA LEU A 96 -0.79 -10.15 -2.98
C LEU A 96 -1.96 -9.51 -3.74
N VAL A 97 -2.83 -8.77 -3.06
CA VAL A 97 -3.92 -8.01 -3.71
C VAL A 97 -3.33 -6.89 -4.54
N ALA A 98 -2.41 -6.11 -3.98
CA ALA A 98 -1.77 -5.03 -4.70
C ALA A 98 -0.96 -5.55 -5.89
N LEU A 99 -0.25 -6.67 -5.74
CA LEU A 99 0.43 -7.34 -6.84
C LEU A 99 -0.56 -7.70 -7.93
N SER A 100 -1.69 -8.33 -7.59
CA SER A 100 -2.74 -8.66 -8.56
C SER A 100 -3.30 -7.40 -9.25
N PHE A 101 -3.55 -6.34 -8.49
CA PHE A 101 -4.14 -5.10 -8.96
C PHE A 101 -3.24 -4.34 -9.94
N TYR A 102 -1.95 -4.24 -9.67
CA TYR A 102 -1.02 -3.49 -10.51
C TYR A 102 -0.38 -4.36 -11.59
N SER A 103 -0.13 -5.65 -11.34
CA SER A 103 0.50 -6.54 -12.32
C SER A 103 -0.42 -6.85 -13.50
N LEU A 104 -1.71 -7.09 -13.29
CA LEU A 104 -2.66 -7.42 -14.36
C LEU A 104 -2.69 -6.38 -15.50
N PRO A 105 -2.90 -5.07 -15.25
CA PRO A 105 -2.89 -4.06 -16.31
C PRO A 105 -1.51 -3.92 -16.99
N ILE A 106 -0.42 -4.10 -16.24
CA ILE A 106 0.94 -4.04 -16.78
C ILE A 106 1.19 -5.25 -17.70
N LEU A 107 0.84 -6.46 -17.25
CA LEU A 107 0.96 -7.69 -18.03
C LEU A 107 0.11 -7.65 -19.30
N SER A 108 -1.15 -7.18 -19.22
CA SER A 108 -2.00 -7.07 -20.41
C SER A 108 -1.41 -6.08 -21.42
N SER A 109 -0.81 -4.99 -20.93
CA SER A 109 -0.14 -4.02 -21.79
C SER A 109 1.11 -4.64 -22.43
N LEU A 110 1.96 -5.31 -21.64
CA LEU A 110 3.15 -6.01 -22.16
C LEU A 110 2.77 -7.07 -23.20
N LEU A 111 1.70 -7.84 -22.96
CA LEU A 111 1.18 -8.82 -23.92
C LEU A 111 0.83 -8.17 -25.27
N LEU A 112 0.18 -7.01 -25.26
CA LEU A 112 -0.11 -6.25 -26.48
C LEU A 112 1.14 -5.79 -27.22
N THR A 113 2.22 -5.52 -26.49
CA THR A 113 3.48 -5.03 -27.10
C THR A 113 4.31 -6.17 -27.68
N PHE A 114 4.29 -7.35 -27.05
CA PHE A 114 5.07 -8.50 -27.51
C PHE A 114 4.29 -9.45 -28.43
N SER A 115 2.97 -9.36 -28.46
CA SER A 115 2.12 -10.27 -29.22
C SER A 115 1.40 -9.53 -30.34
N ASN A 116 1.31 -10.16 -31.51
CA ASN A 116 0.54 -9.65 -32.67
C ASN A 116 -0.98 -9.88 -32.51
N LEU A 117 -1.46 -10.04 -31.27
CA LEU A 117 -2.88 -10.28 -31.00
C LEU A 117 -3.68 -9.01 -31.28
N ASP A 118 -4.90 -9.20 -31.79
CA ASP A 118 -5.80 -8.09 -32.09
C ASP A 118 -5.98 -7.19 -30.85
N PRO A 119 -5.63 -5.89 -30.95
CA PRO A 119 -5.70 -4.98 -29.82
C PRO A 119 -7.11 -4.88 -29.22
N PHE A 120 -8.15 -5.09 -30.05
CA PHE A 120 -9.54 -5.08 -29.62
C PHE A 120 -9.85 -6.20 -28.62
N TRP A 121 -9.51 -7.44 -28.94
CA TRP A 121 -9.82 -8.61 -28.11
C TRP A 121 -9.01 -8.64 -26.83
N VAL A 122 -7.72 -8.28 -26.90
CA VAL A 122 -6.85 -8.27 -25.71
C VAL A 122 -7.24 -7.14 -24.76
N LYS A 123 -7.56 -5.94 -25.26
CA LYS A 123 -7.99 -4.83 -24.39
C LYS A 123 -9.37 -5.08 -23.77
N ASN A 124 -10.37 -5.43 -24.57
CA ASN A 124 -11.74 -5.58 -24.07
C ASN A 124 -11.93 -6.91 -23.30
N GLY A 125 -11.36 -8.00 -23.79
CA GLY A 125 -11.36 -9.29 -23.11
C GLY A 125 -10.52 -9.24 -21.82
N GLY A 126 -9.34 -8.63 -21.86
CA GLY A 126 -8.49 -8.41 -20.69
C GLY A 126 -9.17 -7.53 -19.64
N LEU A 127 -9.93 -6.51 -20.07
CA LEU A 127 -10.72 -5.67 -19.16
C LEU A 127 -11.83 -6.47 -18.48
N LEU A 128 -12.64 -7.23 -19.23
CA LEU A 128 -13.70 -8.04 -18.64
C LEU A 128 -13.15 -9.09 -17.68
N LEU A 129 -12.15 -9.86 -18.14
CA LEU A 129 -11.54 -10.93 -17.35
C LEU A 129 -10.79 -10.36 -16.13
N GLY A 130 -10.14 -9.22 -16.30
CA GLY A 130 -9.50 -8.48 -15.21
C GLY A 130 -10.49 -8.00 -14.15
N ILE A 131 -11.60 -7.37 -14.56
CA ILE A 131 -12.63 -6.88 -13.62
C ILE A 131 -13.24 -8.04 -12.85
N ILE A 132 -13.59 -9.13 -13.53
CA ILE A 132 -14.14 -10.34 -12.91
C ILE A 132 -13.12 -10.94 -11.93
N GLY A 133 -11.87 -11.11 -12.38
CA GLY A 133 -10.79 -11.63 -11.55
C GLY A 133 -10.56 -10.78 -10.30
N LEU A 134 -10.48 -9.46 -10.46
CA LEU A 134 -10.33 -8.54 -9.35
C LEU A 134 -11.53 -8.62 -8.39
N HIS A 135 -12.75 -8.68 -8.91
CA HIS A 135 -13.95 -8.81 -8.07
C HIS A 135 -13.89 -10.04 -7.16
N PHE A 136 -13.51 -11.21 -7.71
CA PHE A 136 -13.34 -12.43 -6.91
C PHE A 136 -12.20 -12.33 -5.88
N VAL A 137 -11.08 -11.70 -6.25
CA VAL A 137 -9.99 -11.44 -5.30
C VAL A 137 -10.51 -10.57 -4.15
N LEU A 138 -11.14 -9.44 -4.43
CA LEU A 138 -11.71 -8.56 -3.39
C LEU A 138 -12.71 -9.31 -2.50
N GLN A 139 -13.60 -10.11 -3.09
CA GLN A 139 -14.59 -10.87 -2.33
C GLN A 139 -13.92 -11.85 -1.36
N LYS A 140 -12.82 -12.50 -1.77
CA LYS A 140 -12.02 -13.38 -0.90
C LYS A 140 -11.44 -12.61 0.30
N PHE A 141 -11.01 -11.37 0.09
CA PHE A 141 -10.47 -10.52 1.16
C PHE A 141 -11.56 -9.96 2.08
N TYR A 142 -12.74 -9.63 1.55
CA TYR A 142 -13.87 -9.22 2.40
C TYR A 142 -14.34 -10.32 3.35
N ARG A 143 -14.26 -11.58 2.92
CA ARG A 143 -14.52 -12.75 3.78
C ARG A 143 -13.50 -12.91 4.90
N GLN A 144 -12.28 -12.40 4.72
CA GLN A 144 -11.22 -12.40 5.74
C GLN A 144 -11.35 -11.25 6.74
N GLY A 145 -12.39 -10.41 6.61
CA GLY A 145 -12.68 -9.31 7.52
C GLY A 145 -12.09 -7.95 7.11
N PHE A 146 -11.49 -7.85 5.92
CA PHE A 146 -11.04 -6.57 5.39
C PHE A 146 -12.23 -5.73 4.89
N THR A 147 -12.17 -4.41 5.09
CA THR A 147 -13.16 -3.48 4.55
C THR A 147 -12.73 -2.95 3.18
N SER A 148 -13.70 -2.64 2.33
CA SER A 148 -13.48 -2.07 1.00
C SER A 148 -12.68 -0.76 1.04
N LEU A 149 -12.98 0.11 2.00
CA LEU A 149 -12.26 1.36 2.21
C LEU A 149 -10.82 1.14 2.66
N SER A 150 -10.56 0.17 3.54
CA SER A 150 -9.21 -0.17 3.99
C SER A 150 -8.35 -0.69 2.83
N LEU A 151 -8.91 -1.57 1.99
CA LEU A 151 -8.24 -2.05 0.78
C LEU A 151 -7.96 -0.91 -0.19
N LEU A 152 -8.92 0.00 -0.41
CA LEU A 152 -8.73 1.14 -1.29
C LEU A 152 -7.55 2.02 -0.84
N TRP A 153 -7.51 2.39 0.43
CA TRP A 153 -6.41 3.17 0.97
C TRP A 153 -5.07 2.44 0.91
N PHE A 154 -5.08 1.12 1.17
CA PHE A 154 -3.87 0.31 1.03
C PHE A 154 -3.34 0.32 -0.40
N LEU A 155 -4.20 0.11 -1.39
CA LEU A 155 -3.81 0.06 -2.79
C LEU A 155 -3.29 1.41 -3.28
N ILE A 156 -3.92 2.52 -2.90
CA ILE A 156 -3.46 3.87 -3.23
C ILE A 156 -2.10 4.16 -2.57
N ALA A 157 -1.89 3.68 -1.34
CA ALA A 157 -0.63 3.90 -0.62
C ALA A 157 0.52 2.99 -1.08
N THR A 158 0.22 1.82 -1.65
CA THR A 158 1.22 0.83 -2.08
C THR A 158 2.33 1.40 -2.98
N PRO A 159 2.04 2.16 -4.07
CA PRO A 159 3.10 2.68 -4.94
C PRO A 159 4.06 3.64 -4.20
N TYR A 160 3.57 4.39 -3.21
CA TYR A 160 4.42 5.20 -2.35
C TYR A 160 5.33 4.35 -1.46
N GLU A 161 4.81 3.27 -0.88
CA GLU A 161 5.61 2.34 -0.06
C GLU A 161 6.70 1.63 -0.87
N LEU A 162 6.38 1.20 -2.11
CA LEU A 162 7.37 0.63 -3.03
C LEU A 162 8.46 1.63 -3.39
N LEU A 163 8.09 2.90 -3.61
CA LEU A 163 9.03 3.97 -3.89
C LEU A 163 9.97 4.20 -2.71
N LEU A 164 9.45 4.22 -1.48
CA LEU A 164 10.29 4.32 -0.27
C LEU A 164 11.25 3.14 -0.10
N PHE A 165 10.87 1.94 -0.55
CA PHE A 165 11.74 0.77 -0.52
C PHE A 165 12.89 0.88 -1.54
N ILE A 166 12.63 1.46 -2.71
CA ILE A 166 13.62 1.66 -3.78
C ILE A 166 14.60 2.80 -3.46
N ILE A 167 14.15 3.85 -2.77
CA ILE A 167 15.03 4.97 -2.42
C ILE A 167 16.04 4.51 -1.36
N PRO A 168 17.36 4.55 -1.66
CA PRO A 168 18.37 4.18 -0.68
C PRO A 168 18.29 5.10 0.53
N LYS A 169 18.13 4.51 1.72
CA LYS A 169 18.08 5.25 2.98
C LYS A 169 19.41 5.99 3.15
N LYS A 170 19.38 7.33 3.12
CA LYS A 170 20.56 8.18 3.29
C LYS A 170 21.35 7.71 4.52
N ASN A 171 22.59 7.28 4.29
CA ASN A 171 23.47 6.77 5.34
C ASN A 171 23.99 7.95 6.19
N ASN A 172 23.37 8.20 7.33
CA ASN A 172 23.69 9.34 8.21
C ASN A 172 25.03 9.20 8.96
N ARG A 173 25.92 8.29 8.55
CA ARG A 173 27.24 8.05 9.17
C ARG A 173 28.16 9.28 9.17
N LEU A 174 27.87 10.33 8.41
CA LEU A 174 28.66 11.57 8.37
C LEU A 174 28.29 12.59 9.47
N ARG A 175 27.27 12.34 10.29
CA ARG A 175 26.82 13.26 11.36
C ARG A 175 27.16 12.80 12.79
N GLN A 176 27.94 11.74 12.94
CA GLN A 176 28.49 11.30 14.22
C GLN A 176 29.98 11.65 14.30
N ASN A 177 30.29 12.92 14.54
CA ASN A 177 31.58 13.27 15.15
C ASN A 177 31.31 14.03 16.46
N PRO A 178 31.01 13.34 17.57
CA PRO A 178 31.03 13.97 18.87
C PRO A 178 32.50 14.05 19.30
N SER A 179 33.01 15.28 19.42
CA SER A 179 33.91 15.67 20.49
C SER A 179 34.98 14.64 20.88
N LYS A 180 36.00 14.46 20.02
CA LYS A 180 37.21 13.68 20.37
C LYS A 180 38.47 14.55 20.44
N ASN A 181 38.31 15.85 20.66
CA ASN A 181 39.43 16.81 20.67
C ASN A 181 39.51 17.66 21.95
N ILE A 182 39.27 17.07 23.13
CA ILE A 182 39.48 17.74 24.45
C ILE A 182 40.48 16.99 25.34
N LYS A 183 41.10 15.90 24.88
CA LYS A 183 42.19 15.26 25.63
C LYS A 183 43.41 15.04 24.76
N LYS A 184 44.24 16.07 24.66
CA LYS A 184 45.72 16.00 24.64
C LYS A 184 46.27 17.36 24.19
N ILE A 185 46.37 18.31 25.11
CA ILE A 185 47.53 19.20 25.15
C ILE A 185 47.85 19.33 26.65
N LYS A 186 49.00 18.76 27.02
CA LYS A 186 49.67 18.86 28.30
C LYS A 186 50.82 19.84 28.10
#